data_AF-A0A968NWE7-F1
#
_entry.id   AF-A0A968NWE7-F1
#
_cell.length_a   1.000
_cell.length_b   1.000
_cell.length_c   1.000
_cell.angle_alpha   90.00
_cell.angle_beta   90.00
_cell.angle_gamma   90.00
#
_symmetry.space_group_name_H-M   'P 1'
#
loop_
_entity.id
_entity.type
_entity.pdbx_description
1 polymer ?
#
loop_
_entity_poly.entity_id
_entity_poly.type
_entity_poly.pdbx_seq_one_letter_code
_entity_poly.pdbx_strand_id
1 'polypeptide(L)'
;MDGTVLLIEGIGWISTITFLVSIILPKRMGLHSWGMFTSITTGIYAYSHGATAIWVKWVIAFFFHGYMWIKLKREYSRATTHA
;
A
#
# COMPACT_ATOMS: atom_id res chain seq x y z
N MET A 1 -16.77 -24.35 1.78
CA MET A 1 -16.17 -23.08 2.24
C MET A 1 -17.18 -21.99 1.97
N ASP A 2 -17.45 -21.16 2.96
CA ASP A 2 -18.44 -20.08 2.84
C ASP A 2 -17.94 -18.99 1.87
N GLY A 3 -18.80 -18.47 0.99
CA GLY A 3 -18.40 -17.58 -0.10
C GLY A 3 -17.71 -16.29 0.38
N THR A 4 -18.04 -15.86 1.59
CA THR A 4 -17.44 -14.70 2.27
C THR A 4 -15.94 -14.90 2.55
N VAL A 5 -15.52 -16.13 2.88
CA VAL A 5 -14.12 -16.45 3.19
C VAL A 5 -13.26 -16.30 1.93
N LEU A 6 -13.75 -16.79 0.78
CA LEU A 6 -13.06 -16.66 -0.50
C LEU A 6 -12.88 -15.20 -0.94
N LEU A 7 -13.88 -14.34 -0.66
CA LEU A 7 -13.79 -12.90 -0.96
C LEU A 7 -12.74 -12.20 -0.08
N ILE A 8 -12.72 -12.48 1.22
CA ILE A 8 -11.74 -11.92 2.17
C ILE A 8 -10.32 -12.33 1.77
N GLU A 9 -10.11 -13.61 1.48
CA GLU A 9 -8.81 -14.13 1.05
C GLU A 9 -8.38 -13.52 -0.28
N GLY A 10 -9.29 -13.41 -1.25
CA GLY A 10 -9.02 -12.77 -2.54
C GLY A 10 -8.58 -11.31 -2.39
N ILE A 11 -9.28 -10.52 -1.60
CA ILE A 11 -8.91 -9.12 -1.29
C ILE A 11 -7.54 -9.08 -0.61
N GLY A 12 -7.29 -9.98 0.33
CA GLY A 12 -6.01 -10.09 1.03
C GLY A 12 -4.83 -10.36 0.09
N TRP A 13 -4.98 -11.31 -0.83
CA TRP A 13 -3.96 -11.68 -1.81
C TRP A 13 -3.72 -10.59 -2.84
N ILE A 14 -4.79 -10.03 -3.45
CA ILE A 14 -4.67 -8.95 -4.43
C ILE A 14 -3.94 -7.75 -3.81
N SER A 15 -4.37 -7.34 -2.61
CA SER A 15 -3.74 -6.21 -1.92
C SER A 15 -2.26 -6.49 -1.63
N THR A 16 -1.91 -7.73 -1.23
CA THR A 16 -0.52 -8.12 -0.97
C THR A 16 0.34 -8.09 -2.24
N ILE A 17 -0.19 -8.54 -3.38
CA ILE A 17 0.50 -8.46 -4.68
C ILE A 17 0.73 -7.00 -5.07
N THR A 18 -0.28 -6.14 -4.95
CA THR A 18 -0.15 -4.70 -5.23
C THR A 18 0.92 -4.06 -4.34
N PHE A 19 0.95 -4.43 -3.05
CA PHE A 19 1.97 -3.98 -2.11
C PHE A 19 3.38 -4.42 -2.53
N LEU A 20 3.59 -5.68 -2.88
CA LEU A 20 4.90 -6.18 -3.34
C LEU A 20 5.37 -5.48 -4.63
N VAL A 21 4.47 -5.28 -5.60
CA VAL A 21 4.79 -4.57 -6.85
C VAL A 21 5.24 -3.14 -6.57
N SER A 22 4.58 -2.45 -5.64
CA SER A 22 4.93 -1.08 -5.26
C SER A 22 6.27 -0.98 -4.51
N ILE A 23 6.73 -2.05 -3.87
CA ILE A 23 8.09 -2.14 -3.30
C ILE A 23 9.12 -2.35 -4.43
N ILE A 24 8.84 -3.22 -5.40
CA ILE A 24 9.76 -3.57 -6.50
C ILE A 24 9.97 -2.41 -7.48
N LEU A 25 8.98 -1.53 -7.65
CA LEU A 25 9.03 -0.39 -8.57
C LEU A 25 9.09 0.95 -7.83
N PRO A 26 10.17 1.22 -7.06
CA PRO A 26 10.25 2.33 -6.11
C PRO A 26 10.30 3.72 -6.77
N LYS A 27 10.39 3.81 -8.10
CA LYS A 27 10.46 5.10 -8.84
C LYS A 27 9.10 5.59 -9.34
N ARG A 28 8.05 4.76 -9.24
CA ARG A 28 6.71 5.08 -9.75
C ARG A 28 5.91 5.76 -8.65
N MET A 29 5.95 7.10 -8.62
CA MET A 29 5.18 7.88 -7.62
C MET A 29 3.74 7.39 -7.51
N GLY A 30 3.01 7.28 -8.62
CA GLY A 30 1.62 6.81 -8.64
C GLY A 30 1.39 5.46 -7.92
N LEU A 31 2.34 4.53 -7.98
CA LEU A 31 2.21 3.25 -7.26
C LEU A 31 2.24 3.43 -5.74
N HIS A 32 2.98 4.40 -5.23
CA HIS A 32 2.97 4.71 -3.80
C HIS A 32 1.69 5.44 -3.35
N SER A 33 1.05 6.28 -4.19
CA SER A 33 -0.27 6.81 -3.83
C SER A 33 -1.35 5.73 -3.79
N TRP A 34 -1.32 4.80 -4.76
CA TRP A 34 -2.20 3.64 -4.72
C TRP A 34 -1.91 2.75 -3.51
N GLY A 35 -0.64 2.55 -3.15
CA GLY A 35 -0.24 1.84 -1.94
C GLY A 35 -0.75 2.50 -0.65
N MET A 36 -0.75 3.84 -0.56
CA MET A 36 -1.38 4.57 0.56
C MET A 36 -2.90 4.37 0.61
N PHE A 37 -3.57 4.44 -0.54
CA PHE A 37 -5.02 4.22 -0.60
C PHE A 37 -5.40 2.79 -0.18
N THR A 38 -4.75 1.78 -0.76
CA THR A 38 -4.97 0.36 -0.45
C THR A 38 -4.67 0.05 1.01
N SER A 39 -3.61 0.63 1.59
CA SER A 39 -3.31 0.41 3.00
C SER A 39 -4.37 0.98 3.94
N ILE A 40 -4.96 2.12 3.62
CA ILE A 40 -6.08 2.65 4.41
C ILE A 40 -7.31 1.74 4.27
N THR A 41 -7.74 1.44 3.05
CA THR A 41 -8.98 0.70 2.82
C THR A 41 -8.90 -0.73 3.33
N THR A 42 -7.82 -1.46 3.02
CA THR A 42 -7.61 -2.82 3.50
C THR A 42 -7.28 -2.86 4.99
N GLY A 43 -6.64 -1.81 5.53
CA GLY A 43 -6.45 -1.64 6.98
C GLY A 43 -7.79 -1.56 7.71
N ILE A 44 -8.66 -0.62 7.32
CA ILE A 44 -9.99 -0.44 7.92
C ILE A 44 -10.81 -1.73 7.79
N TYR A 45 -10.79 -2.37 6.63
CA TYR A 45 -11.47 -3.64 6.41
C TYR A 45 -10.95 -4.75 7.34
N ALA A 46 -9.63 -4.90 7.47
CA ALA A 46 -9.04 -5.90 8.35
C ALA A 46 -9.37 -5.63 9.82
N TYR A 47 -9.39 -4.36 10.24
CA TYR A 47 -9.78 -3.96 11.59
C TYR A 47 -11.24 -4.33 11.89
N SER A 48 -12.17 -4.04 10.97
CA SER A 48 -13.60 -4.35 11.16
C SER A 48 -13.92 -5.84 11.21
N HIS A 49 -13.04 -6.69 10.68
CA HIS A 49 -13.19 -8.15 10.68
C HIS A 49 -12.32 -8.85 11.74
N GLY A 50 -11.72 -8.11 12.68
CA GLY A 50 -10.91 -8.69 13.77
C GLY A 50 -9.57 -9.28 13.30
N ALA A 51 -9.12 -8.96 12.08
CA ALA A 51 -7.89 -9.48 11.50
C ALA A 51 -6.68 -8.63 11.94
N THR A 52 -6.36 -8.65 13.23
CA THR A 52 -5.39 -7.73 13.88
C THR A 52 -3.99 -7.77 13.25
N ALA A 53 -3.49 -8.97 12.92
CA ALA A 53 -2.18 -9.13 12.26
C ALA A 53 -2.14 -8.50 10.86
N ILE A 54 -3.27 -8.56 10.14
CA ILE A 54 -3.41 -7.95 8.81
C ILE A 54 -3.54 -6.43 8.96
N TRP A 55 -4.28 -5.94 9.95
CA TRP A 55 -4.40 -4.51 10.22
C TRP A 55 -3.03 -3.82 10.45
N VAL A 56 -2.18 -4.37 11.33
CA VAL A 56 -0.88 -3.76 11.65
C VAL A 56 0.04 -3.69 10.42
N LYS A 57 0.00 -4.72 9.56
CA LYS A 57 0.79 -4.74 8.32
C LYS A 57 0.42 -3.57 7.40
N TRP A 58 -0.86 -3.21 7.34
CA TRP A 58 -1.35 -2.13 6.50
C TRP A 58 -1.02 -0.76 7.06
N VAL A 59 -1.00 -0.60 8.39
CA VAL A 59 -0.50 0.64 9.02
C VAL A 59 0.96 0.87 8.65
N ILE A 60 1.81 -0.16 8.74
CA ILE A 60 3.23 -0.06 8.35
C ILE A 60 3.36 0.25 6.86
N ALA A 61 2.57 -0.43 6.01
CA ALA A 61 2.53 -0.16 4.57
C ALA A 61 2.18 1.30 4.25
N PHE A 62 1.21 1.87 4.96
CA PHE A 62 0.81 3.28 4.78
C PHE A 62 1.99 4.23 5.01
N PHE A 63 2.71 4.08 6.12
CA PHE A 63 3.88 4.92 6.42
C PHE A 63 5.01 4.71 5.42
N PHE A 64 5.27 3.47 4.99
CA PHE A 64 6.27 3.18 3.97
C PHE A 64 5.95 3.87 2.64
N HIS A 65 4.71 3.75 2.16
CA HIS A 65 4.27 4.39 0.92
C HIS A 65 4.28 5.92 1.01
N GLY A 66 3.85 6.47 2.16
CA GLY A 66 3.93 7.91 2.41
C GLY A 66 5.37 8.43 2.38
N TYR A 67 6.30 7.72 3.04
CA TYR A 67 7.72 8.06 3.00
C TYR A 67 8.29 8.02 1.57
N MET A 68 8.02 6.95 0.83
CA MET A 68 8.51 6.81 -0.56
C MET A 68 7.93 7.88 -1.49
N TRP A 69 6.66 8.22 -1.35
CA TRP A 69 6.03 9.31 -2.09
C TRP A 69 6.73 10.65 -1.84
N ILE A 70 6.97 10.99 -0.57
CA ILE A 70 7.67 12.23 -0.19
C ILE A 70 9.11 12.23 -0.72
N LYS A 71 9.82 11.11 -0.58
CA LYS A 71 11.19 10.94 -1.07
C LYS A 71 11.27 11.18 -2.58
N LEU A 72 10.43 10.51 -3.36
CA LEU A 72 10.41 10.67 -4.83
C LEU A 72 10.02 12.07 -5.25
N LYS A 73 9.07 12.71 -4.58
CA LYS A 73 8.69 14.10 -4.86
C LYS A 73 9.89 15.03 -4.69
N ARG A 74 10.69 14.86 -3.62
CA ARG A 74 11.92 15.63 -3.38
C ARG A 74 13.00 15.36 -4.43
N GLU A 75 13.16 14.10 -4.85
CA GLU A 75 14.11 13.72 -5.91
C GLU A 75 13.74 14.34 -7.27
N TYR A 76 12.46 14.29 -7.65
CA TYR A 76 11.96 14.90 -8.88
C TYR A 76 12.17 16.41 -8.91
N SER A 77 11.86 17.12 -7.81
CA SER A 77 12.09 18.57 -7.71
C SER A 77 13.57 18.94 -7.80
N ARG A 78 14.48 18.14 -7.21
CA ARG A 78 15.93 18.36 -7.37
C ARG A 78 16.37 18.18 -8.82
N ALA A 79 15.91 17.13 -9.49
CA ALA A 79 16.28 16.85 -10.88
C ALA A 79 15.83 17.97 -11.84
N THR A 80 14.65 18.56 -11.61
CA THR A 80 14.14 19.68 -12.44
C THR A 80 14.79 21.03 -12.15
N THR A 81 15.38 21.22 -10.97
CA THR A 81 16.10 22.47 -10.62
C THR A 81 17.51 22.53 -11.22
N HIS A 82 18.08 21.37 -11.56
CA HIS A 82 19.44 21.23 -12.11
C HIS A 82 19.48 20.84 -13.60
N ALA A 83 18.32 20.83 -14.28
CA ALA A 83 18.17 20.56 -15.71
C ALA A 83 17.93 21.87 -16.47
#